data_AF-A0A5C7UIP3-F1
#
_entry.id   AF-A0A5C7UIP3-F1
#
_cell.length_a   1.000
_cell.length_b   1.000
_cell.length_c   1.000
_cell.angle_alpha   90.00
_cell.angle_beta   90.00
_cell.angle_gamma   90.00
#
_symmetry.space_group_name_H-M   'P 1'
#
loop_
_entity.id
_entity.type
_entity.pdbx_description
1 polymer ?
#
loop_
_entity_poly.entity_id
_entity_poly.type
_entity_poly.pdbx_seq_one_letter_code
_entity_poly.pdbx_strand_id
1 'polypeptide(L)'
;MSTTNHNDPSEEPSQAPILPGVEITPEIVGYPQIKPTEDSIKLHRQPRNYLKTTAKLVGKDNQETTLFTLPEVTSETGVGFLREVISRNTAILGNYLLQLWQQNGEEELVIDNLSPIAEIMGNSNYEVKIYLLYLGGYVYPIIDKNETGLTLTTEQLFKIQFKYGPKVAEKYRTGTYTEIGSGLTKFIKDEPIDHIIIQPSPLFIKAINGKGLGNVLVVNDQFVKLALSLTDIAFKILSYSASNKPKQKIAEDNLVKHLGLEKQIKIQGRPRIRTTILKGLQELQDKEHIKSYSYDDINGMYLFIYSDKYIKHHDMK
;
A
#
# COMPACT_ATOMS: atom_id res chain seq x y z
N MET A 1 94.87 -18.85 -5.61
CA MET A 1 93.72 -18.84 -6.53
C MET A 1 92.53 -18.28 -5.77
N SER A 2 92.01 -17.15 -6.26
CA SER A 2 90.67 -16.53 -6.09
C SER A 2 90.07 -16.38 -4.67
N THR A 3 90.06 -15.20 -4.02
CA THR A 3 89.30 -13.92 -4.24
C THR A 3 87.86 -13.89 -3.69
N THR A 4 87.68 -13.07 -2.64
CA THR A 4 86.64 -12.04 -2.39
C THR A 4 85.13 -12.32 -2.50
N ASN A 5 84.37 -11.93 -1.46
CA ASN A 5 83.28 -10.90 -1.43
C ASN A 5 82.48 -11.08 -0.12
N HIS A 6 82.41 -10.13 0.83
CA HIS A 6 81.68 -8.84 0.84
C HIS A 6 80.21 -8.95 0.42
N ASN A 7 79.27 -8.79 1.37
CA ASN A 7 78.11 -7.89 1.26
C ASN A 7 77.31 -7.82 2.59
N ASP A 8 77.41 -6.62 3.16
CA ASP A 8 76.41 -5.70 3.74
C ASP A 8 75.23 -6.13 4.65
N PRO A 9 74.89 -5.26 5.64
CA PRO A 9 73.77 -5.38 6.56
C PRO A 9 72.52 -4.58 6.11
N SER A 10 71.42 -4.81 6.84
CA SER A 10 70.28 -3.91 7.08
C SER A 10 69.52 -3.32 5.88
N GLU A 11 68.24 -3.66 5.76
CA GLU A 11 67.23 -2.69 5.30
C GLU A 11 65.83 -3.10 5.78
N GLU A 12 65.21 -2.22 6.57
CA GLU A 12 63.78 -2.21 6.91
C GLU A 12 62.94 -2.05 5.64
N PRO A 13 61.74 -2.64 5.55
CA PRO A 13 60.88 -2.41 4.41
C PRO A 13 60.28 -1.00 4.44
N SER A 14 60.87 -0.15 3.62
CA SER A 14 60.34 1.04 2.95
C SER A 14 58.81 1.07 2.83
N GLN A 15 58.20 2.09 3.44
CA GLN A 15 56.84 2.55 3.18
C GLN A 15 56.76 3.17 1.77
N ALA A 16 55.84 2.68 0.95
CA ALA A 16 55.45 3.34 -0.29
C ALA A 16 54.46 4.51 -0.03
N PRO A 17 54.45 5.56 -0.88
CA PRO A 17 53.87 6.86 -0.54
C PRO A 17 52.36 6.92 -0.79
N ILE A 18 51.63 7.53 0.15
CA ILE A 18 50.20 7.87 0.01
C ILE A 18 50.09 9.14 -0.83
N LEU A 19 49.38 9.06 -1.97
CA LEU A 19 48.99 10.23 -2.76
C LEU A 19 47.89 11.02 -2.02
N PRO A 20 47.99 12.36 -1.89
CA PRO A 20 46.98 13.15 -1.24
C PRO A 20 45.84 13.51 -2.20
N GLY A 21 44.60 13.32 -1.74
CA GLY A 21 43.43 13.97 -2.31
C GLY A 21 42.39 13.00 -2.87
N VAL A 22 41.20 13.08 -2.26
CA VAL A 22 39.93 12.45 -2.66
C VAL A 22 39.71 11.03 -2.09
N GLU A 23 39.58 10.96 -0.76
CA GLU A 23 38.69 9.96 -0.14
C GLU A 23 37.24 10.41 -0.41
N ILE A 24 36.60 9.80 -1.41
CA ILE A 24 35.14 9.73 -1.43
C ILE A 24 34.82 8.43 -0.71
N THR A 25 34.70 8.49 0.61
CA THR A 25 33.86 7.54 1.32
C THR A 25 32.44 7.74 0.79
N PRO A 26 31.78 6.75 0.18
CA PRO A 26 30.34 6.82 0.07
C PRO A 26 29.83 6.78 1.51
N GLU A 27 29.31 7.91 1.99
CA GLU A 27 28.38 7.89 3.12
C GLU A 27 27.30 6.89 2.74
N ILE A 28 27.35 5.70 3.34
CA ILE A 28 26.19 4.85 3.45
C ILE A 28 25.26 5.64 4.36
N VAL A 29 24.43 6.49 3.76
CA VAL A 29 23.31 7.12 4.45
C VAL A 29 22.43 5.96 4.89
N GLY A 30 22.62 5.53 6.13
CA GLY A 30 21.79 4.51 6.75
C GLY A 30 20.37 5.06 6.78
N TYR A 31 19.53 4.57 5.87
CA TYR A 31 18.13 4.92 5.86
C TYR A 31 17.50 4.50 7.20
N PRO A 32 16.56 5.30 7.74
CA PRO A 32 15.92 4.98 9.00
C PRO A 32 15.31 3.57 8.96
N GLN A 33 15.92 2.67 9.73
CA GLN A 33 15.43 1.32 9.95
C GLN A 33 14.01 1.41 10.54
N ILE A 34 13.05 0.70 9.95
CA ILE A 34 11.69 0.56 10.49
C ILE A 34 11.81 -0.11 11.87
N LYS A 35 11.86 0.70 12.94
CA LYS A 35 11.96 0.17 14.30
C LYS A 35 10.61 -0.44 14.69
N PRO A 36 10.57 -1.71 15.16
CA PRO A 36 9.37 -2.26 15.76
C PRO A 36 9.02 -1.37 16.97
N THR A 37 7.83 -0.80 16.96
CA THR A 37 7.43 0.19 17.95
C THR A 37 6.68 -0.47 19.10
N GLU A 38 7.11 -0.21 20.34
CA GLU A 38 6.45 -0.63 21.58
C GLU A 38 4.94 -0.32 21.58
N ASP A 39 4.17 -1.19 22.26
CA ASP A 39 2.71 -1.29 22.44
C ASP A 39 2.02 -0.05 23.08
N SER A 40 2.47 1.15 22.76
CA SER A 40 1.68 2.37 22.92
C SER A 40 0.64 2.45 21.80
N ILE A 41 -0.61 2.79 22.13
CA ILE A 41 -1.66 3.03 21.11
C ILE A 41 -1.23 4.23 20.27
N LYS A 42 -0.57 3.98 19.14
CA LYS A 42 -0.19 4.98 18.16
C LYS A 42 -1.29 5.16 17.14
N LEU A 43 -1.62 6.42 16.87
CA LEU A 43 -2.58 6.79 15.85
C LEU A 43 -1.83 7.31 14.63
N HIS A 44 -2.32 6.99 13.44
CA HIS A 44 -1.92 7.65 12.20
C HIS A 44 -3.15 8.15 11.46
N ARG A 45 -2.92 9.06 10.51
CA ARG A 45 -3.97 9.65 9.68
C ARG A 45 -4.18 8.78 8.45
N GLN A 46 -5.40 8.27 8.30
CA GLN A 46 -5.79 7.52 7.12
C GLN A 46 -6.67 8.39 6.20
N PRO A 47 -6.26 8.63 4.94
CA PRO A 47 -7.02 9.45 4.01
C PRO A 47 -8.37 8.80 3.68
N ARG A 48 -9.46 9.56 3.84
CA ARG A 48 -10.83 9.06 3.57
C ARG A 48 -11.00 8.65 2.10
N ASN A 49 -10.29 9.30 1.20
CA ASN A 49 -10.30 9.00 -0.23
C ASN A 49 -9.88 7.53 -0.48
N TYR A 50 -8.75 7.12 0.11
CA TYR A 50 -8.24 5.76 -0.05
C TYR A 50 -9.19 4.71 0.53
N LEU A 51 -9.79 4.99 1.69
CA LEU A 51 -10.80 4.13 2.31
C LEU A 51 -12.06 4.01 1.42
N LYS A 52 -12.52 5.10 0.79
CA LYS A 52 -13.65 5.04 -0.17
C LYS A 52 -13.31 4.25 -1.43
N THR A 53 -12.11 4.45 -1.97
CA THR A 53 -11.59 3.70 -3.13
C THR A 53 -11.55 2.21 -2.82
N THR A 54 -10.97 1.81 -1.69
CA THR A 54 -10.84 0.40 -1.31
C THR A 54 -12.18 -0.24 -0.93
N ALA A 55 -13.11 0.50 -0.30
CA ALA A 55 -14.47 0.03 -0.06
C ALA A 55 -15.19 -0.38 -1.36
N LYS A 56 -15.03 0.43 -2.41
CA LYS A 56 -15.65 0.18 -3.70
C LYS A 56 -14.96 -0.93 -4.49
N LEU A 57 -13.63 -0.93 -4.51
CA LEU A 57 -12.84 -1.70 -5.47
C LEU A 57 -12.30 -3.02 -4.92
N VAL A 58 -12.30 -3.24 -3.60
CA VAL A 58 -11.84 -4.53 -3.09
C VAL A 58 -12.70 -5.67 -3.61
N GLY A 59 -12.10 -6.80 -3.98
CA GLY A 59 -12.88 -7.96 -4.38
C GLY A 59 -12.02 -9.03 -5.02
N LYS A 60 -12.71 -10.04 -5.57
CA LYS A 60 -12.11 -11.06 -6.41
C LYS A 60 -12.36 -10.67 -7.86
N ASP A 61 -11.28 -10.53 -8.61
CA ASP A 61 -11.38 -10.47 -10.05
C ASP A 61 -11.67 -11.88 -10.55
N ASN A 62 -12.77 -12.08 -11.26
CA ASN A 62 -13.11 -13.38 -11.85
C ASN A 62 -12.97 -13.36 -13.37
N GLN A 63 -12.52 -12.24 -13.96
CA GLN A 63 -12.45 -12.04 -15.42
C GLN A 63 -11.08 -11.58 -15.92
N GLU A 64 -10.24 -10.98 -15.07
CA GLU A 64 -8.82 -10.77 -15.37
C GLU A 64 -7.93 -11.57 -14.43
N THR A 65 -6.68 -11.74 -14.86
CA THR A 65 -5.64 -12.48 -14.18
C THR A 65 -5.54 -12.07 -12.70
N THR A 66 -6.11 -12.94 -11.86
CA THR A 66 -6.04 -12.90 -10.39
C THR A 66 -4.60 -12.88 -9.88
N LEU A 67 -4.45 -12.70 -8.56
CA LEU A 67 -3.20 -12.84 -7.79
C LEU A 67 -2.29 -14.04 -8.12
N PHE A 68 -2.80 -15.06 -8.82
CA PHE A 68 -2.10 -16.29 -9.20
C PHE A 68 -1.74 -16.38 -10.69
N THR A 69 -2.06 -15.35 -11.45
CA THR A 69 -1.75 -15.23 -12.86
C THR A 69 -0.94 -13.96 -13.01
N LEU A 70 0.36 -14.14 -13.25
CA LEU A 70 1.29 -13.06 -13.52
C LEU A 70 0.65 -12.09 -14.53
N PRO A 71 0.70 -10.76 -14.32
CA PRO A 71 0.39 -9.85 -15.41
C PRO A 71 1.39 -10.16 -16.53
N GLU A 72 0.90 -10.77 -17.62
CA GLU A 72 1.67 -10.89 -18.85
C GLU A 72 1.98 -9.48 -19.35
N VAL A 73 3.17 -9.32 -19.92
CA VAL A 73 3.56 -8.11 -20.63
C VAL A 73 2.64 -7.98 -21.85
N THR A 74 1.57 -7.22 -21.76
CA THR A 74 0.81 -6.79 -22.94
C THR A 74 1.61 -5.66 -23.59
N SER A 75 2.49 -6.04 -24.51
CA SER A 75 3.17 -5.10 -25.40
C SER A 75 2.15 -4.43 -26.32
N GLU A 76 2.28 -3.10 -26.40
CA GLU A 76 1.95 -2.26 -27.55
C GLU A 76 0.45 -2.09 -27.88
N THR A 77 0.04 -0.81 -27.87
CA THR A 77 -1.28 -0.24 -28.25
C THR A 77 -2.35 -0.15 -27.16
N GLY A 78 -2.63 1.10 -26.75
CA GLY A 78 -3.97 1.54 -26.35
C GLY A 78 -4.33 1.38 -24.87
N VAL A 79 -4.28 2.50 -24.12
CA VAL A 79 -5.10 2.80 -22.93
C VAL A 79 -5.21 1.62 -21.95
N GLY A 80 -4.12 1.39 -21.21
CA GLY A 80 -4.00 0.30 -20.24
C GLY A 80 -5.22 0.18 -19.33
N PHE A 81 -5.81 -1.02 -19.35
CA PHE A 81 -6.96 -1.44 -18.56
C PHE A 81 -6.90 -0.86 -17.13
N LEU A 82 -7.80 0.08 -16.84
CA LEU A 82 -8.04 0.54 -15.48
C LEU A 82 -8.56 -0.66 -14.70
N ARG A 83 -7.69 -1.32 -13.93
CA ARG A 83 -8.09 -2.46 -13.09
C ARG A 83 -9.31 -2.07 -12.26
N GLU A 84 -10.44 -2.74 -12.48
CA GLU A 84 -11.67 -2.43 -11.74
C GLU A 84 -11.68 -3.00 -10.31
N VAL A 85 -10.71 -3.86 -9.98
CA VAL A 85 -10.64 -4.59 -8.71
C VAL A 85 -9.24 -4.45 -8.09
N ILE A 86 -9.22 -4.28 -6.76
CA ILE A 86 -8.00 -4.33 -5.94
C ILE A 86 -8.13 -5.54 -5.00
N SER A 87 -7.08 -6.33 -4.82
CA SER A 87 -7.14 -7.40 -3.81
C SER A 87 -7.21 -6.81 -2.40
N ARG A 88 -7.88 -7.50 -1.48
CA ARG A 88 -7.95 -7.06 -0.08
C ARG A 88 -6.55 -6.84 0.53
N ASN A 89 -5.61 -7.75 0.31
CA ASN A 89 -4.26 -7.62 0.84
C ASN A 89 -3.50 -6.44 0.21
N THR A 90 -3.71 -6.16 -1.07
CA THR A 90 -3.16 -4.94 -1.72
C THR A 90 -3.71 -3.67 -1.07
N ALA A 91 -5.01 -3.63 -0.79
CA ALA A 91 -5.64 -2.50 -0.10
C ALA A 91 -5.14 -2.34 1.35
N ILE A 92 -4.95 -3.45 2.06
CA ILE A 92 -4.39 -3.43 3.42
C ILE A 92 -2.95 -2.93 3.41
N LEU A 93 -2.13 -3.42 2.47
CA LEU A 93 -0.75 -2.96 2.32
C LEU A 93 -0.69 -1.45 2.09
N GLY A 94 -1.55 -0.89 1.24
CA GLY A 94 -1.53 0.56 1.04
C GLY A 94 -1.94 1.36 2.28
N ASN A 95 -2.85 0.86 3.13
CA ASN A 95 -3.09 1.46 4.45
C ASN A 95 -1.81 1.42 5.30
N TYR A 96 -1.13 0.28 5.33
CA TYR A 96 0.09 0.12 6.12
C TYR A 96 1.27 0.95 5.61
N LEU A 97 1.41 1.13 4.30
CA LEU A 97 2.41 2.01 3.71
C LEU A 97 2.20 3.49 4.08
N LEU A 98 0.94 3.93 4.19
CA LEU A 98 0.63 5.30 4.66
C LEU A 98 1.00 5.48 6.12
N GLN A 99 0.83 4.45 6.95
CA GLN A 99 1.33 4.44 8.33
C GLN A 99 2.87 4.56 8.34
N LEU A 100 3.58 3.70 7.60
CA LEU A 100 5.04 3.70 7.56
C LEU A 100 5.60 5.02 7.03
N TRP A 101 4.99 5.58 5.98
CA TRP A 101 5.38 6.87 5.42
C TRP A 101 5.23 8.02 6.43
N GLN A 102 4.16 8.03 7.23
CA GLN A 102 3.98 9.01 8.31
C GLN A 102 5.00 8.82 9.45
N GLN A 103 5.32 7.58 9.79
CA GLN A 103 6.35 7.27 10.78
C GLN A 103 7.75 7.69 10.28
N ASN A 104 7.95 7.73 8.97
CA ASN A 104 9.19 8.16 8.32
C ASN A 104 9.27 9.68 8.06
N GLY A 105 8.42 10.48 8.71
CA GLY A 105 8.49 11.94 8.59
C GLY A 105 7.78 12.54 7.37
N GLU A 106 6.94 11.77 6.65
CA GLU A 106 6.09 12.28 5.56
C GLU A 106 6.85 12.82 4.33
N GLU A 107 8.07 12.36 4.09
CA GLU A 107 8.84 12.70 2.89
C GLU A 107 8.78 11.57 1.85
N GLU A 108 9.79 10.72 1.85
CA GLU A 108 9.91 9.55 0.99
C GLU A 108 10.02 8.31 1.88
N LEU A 109 9.27 7.25 1.56
CA LEU A 109 9.41 5.97 2.25
C LEU A 109 10.38 5.09 1.47
N VAL A 110 11.53 4.80 2.07
CA VAL A 110 12.55 3.89 1.51
C VAL A 110 12.49 2.57 2.25
N ILE A 111 12.33 1.46 1.52
CA ILE A 111 12.30 0.10 2.06
C ILE A 111 13.46 -0.69 1.47
N ASP A 112 14.44 -1.00 2.30
CA ASP A 112 15.59 -1.86 2.01
C ASP A 112 15.30 -3.35 2.28
N ASN A 113 14.35 -3.63 3.18
CA ASN A 113 13.98 -4.98 3.57
C ASN A 113 12.45 -5.16 3.63
N LEU A 114 11.93 -6.08 2.82
CA LEU A 114 10.50 -6.41 2.79
C LEU A 114 10.05 -7.34 3.92
N SER A 115 10.98 -8.00 4.62
CA SER A 115 10.67 -9.05 5.60
C SER A 115 9.77 -8.56 6.74
N PRO A 116 9.98 -7.37 7.34
CA PRO A 116 9.08 -6.85 8.39
C PRO A 116 7.65 -6.61 7.88
N ILE A 117 7.52 -6.13 6.63
CA ILE A 117 6.21 -5.91 6.00
C ILE A 117 5.54 -7.25 5.70
N ALA A 118 6.30 -8.21 5.20
CA ALA A 118 5.85 -9.56 4.88
C ALA A 118 5.33 -10.28 6.14
N GLU A 119 6.03 -10.15 7.26
CA GLU A 119 5.62 -10.69 8.56
C GLU A 119 4.28 -10.10 9.04
N ILE A 120 4.14 -8.76 9.00
CA ILE A 120 2.91 -8.08 9.40
C ILE A 120 1.73 -8.45 8.50
N MET A 121 1.97 -8.60 7.20
CA MET A 121 0.97 -9.00 6.22
C MET A 121 0.63 -10.50 6.28
N GLY A 122 1.49 -11.33 6.89
CA GLY A 122 1.37 -12.79 6.86
C GLY A 122 1.61 -13.38 5.46
N ASN A 123 2.48 -12.75 4.67
CA ASN A 123 2.75 -13.08 3.27
C ASN A 123 4.26 -13.27 3.03
N SER A 124 4.63 -13.77 1.86
CA SER A 124 6.02 -13.83 1.41
C SER A 124 6.50 -12.48 0.86
N ASN A 125 7.83 -12.25 0.87
CA ASN A 125 8.43 -11.08 0.24
C ASN A 125 8.04 -10.95 -1.25
N TYR A 126 7.87 -12.07 -1.94
CA TYR A 126 7.43 -12.07 -3.33
C TYR A 126 6.00 -11.56 -3.49
N GLU A 127 5.06 -12.06 -2.67
CA GLU A 127 3.67 -11.56 -2.68
C GLU A 127 3.60 -10.07 -2.34
N VAL A 128 4.40 -9.60 -1.38
CA VAL A 128 4.49 -8.16 -1.07
C VAL A 128 4.99 -7.36 -2.28
N LYS A 129 6.00 -7.84 -3.01
CA LYS A 129 6.44 -7.19 -4.27
C LYS A 129 5.30 -7.11 -5.29
N ILE A 130 4.49 -8.16 -5.42
CA ILE A 130 3.34 -8.18 -6.32
C ILE A 130 2.25 -7.19 -5.85
N TYR A 131 1.99 -7.08 -4.54
CA TYR A 131 1.06 -6.08 -4.02
C TYR A 131 1.56 -4.65 -4.25
N LEU A 132 2.86 -4.39 -4.06
CA LEU A 132 3.49 -3.10 -4.37
C LEU A 132 3.38 -2.77 -5.86
N LEU A 133 3.64 -3.74 -6.73
CA LEU A 133 3.45 -3.60 -8.16
C LEU A 133 2.01 -3.17 -8.49
N TYR A 134 1.00 -3.78 -7.86
CA TYR A 134 -0.39 -3.41 -8.08
C TYR A 134 -0.75 -2.03 -7.53
N LEU A 135 -0.22 -1.64 -6.37
CA LEU A 135 -0.43 -0.29 -5.83
C LEU A 135 0.15 0.78 -6.76
N GLY A 136 1.32 0.52 -7.36
CA GLY A 136 1.95 1.42 -8.33
C GLY A 136 1.24 1.43 -9.69
N GLY A 137 0.66 0.30 -10.09
CA GLY A 137 -0.11 0.18 -11.33
C GLY A 137 -1.53 0.73 -11.26
N TYR A 138 -2.05 1.07 -10.08
CA TYR A 138 -3.43 1.50 -9.91
C TYR A 138 -3.60 3.00 -10.12
N VAL A 139 -4.35 3.37 -11.16
CA VAL A 139 -4.72 4.75 -11.46
C VAL A 139 -6.20 4.94 -11.16
N TYR A 140 -6.53 5.95 -10.34
CA TYR A 140 -7.92 6.22 -9.97
C TYR A 140 -8.37 7.59 -10.47
N PRO A 141 -9.59 7.69 -11.04
CA PRO A 141 -10.16 8.99 -11.40
C PRO A 141 -10.48 9.78 -10.14
N ILE A 142 -10.01 11.01 -10.13
CA ILE A 142 -10.14 11.97 -9.05
C ILE A 142 -11.15 13.00 -9.47
N ILE A 143 -12.02 13.33 -8.53
CA ILE A 143 -12.95 14.44 -8.64
C ILE A 143 -12.65 15.34 -7.46
N ASP A 144 -11.90 16.41 -7.71
CA ASP A 144 -11.66 17.46 -6.72
C ASP A 144 -12.65 18.60 -6.96
N LYS A 145 -13.40 18.97 -5.93
CA LYS A 145 -14.34 20.08 -5.97
C LYS A 145 -13.86 21.10 -4.97
N ASN A 146 -13.40 22.24 -5.47
CA ASN A 146 -12.95 23.36 -4.66
C ASN A 146 -13.80 24.61 -4.96
N GLU A 147 -13.52 25.70 -4.26
CA GLU A 147 -14.22 26.98 -4.45
C GLU A 147 -14.12 27.52 -5.89
N THR A 148 -13.08 27.10 -6.63
CA THR A 148 -12.78 27.56 -7.99
C THR A 148 -13.33 26.67 -9.11
N GLY A 149 -13.87 25.49 -8.80
CA GLY A 149 -14.46 24.60 -9.80
C GLY A 149 -14.40 23.10 -9.49
N LEU A 150 -14.64 22.30 -10.53
CA LEU A 150 -14.59 20.85 -10.52
C LEU A 150 -13.42 20.37 -11.39
N THR A 151 -12.45 19.68 -10.80
CA THR A 151 -11.30 19.13 -11.50
C THR A 151 -11.42 17.61 -11.58
N LEU A 152 -11.39 17.08 -12.79
CA LEU A 152 -11.30 15.64 -13.05
C LEU A 152 -9.88 15.30 -13.52
N THR A 153 -9.17 14.49 -12.75
CA THR A 153 -7.82 14.01 -13.10
C THR A 153 -7.73 12.51 -12.86
N THR A 154 -6.64 11.89 -13.32
CA THR A 154 -6.30 10.51 -12.99
C THR A 154 -4.90 10.49 -12.38
N GLU A 155 -4.71 9.75 -11.30
CA GLU A 155 -3.42 9.70 -10.59
C GLU A 155 -3.16 8.30 -10.06
N GLN A 156 -1.89 7.92 -10.00
CA GLN A 156 -1.47 6.70 -9.33
C GLN A 156 -1.74 6.82 -7.83
N LEU A 157 -2.22 5.75 -7.20
CA LEU A 157 -2.44 5.73 -5.75
C LEU A 157 -1.11 5.90 -4.99
N PHE A 158 -0.07 5.24 -5.48
CA PHE A 158 1.30 5.32 -4.99
C PHE A 158 2.26 5.37 -6.18
N LYS A 159 3.29 6.20 -6.09
CA LYS A 159 4.45 6.09 -6.96
C LYS A 159 5.44 5.13 -6.31
N ILE A 160 5.73 4.02 -6.99
CA ILE A 160 6.61 2.95 -6.47
C ILE A 160 7.76 2.76 -7.45
N GLN A 161 8.99 2.83 -6.95
CA GLN A 161 10.20 2.63 -7.75
C GLN A 161 11.01 1.48 -7.15
N PHE A 162 11.28 0.46 -7.95
CA PHE A 162 12.20 -0.62 -7.60
C PHE A 162 13.61 -0.24 -8.05
N LYS A 163 14.54 -0.08 -7.10
CA LYS A 163 15.94 0.29 -7.39
C LYS A 163 16.83 -0.94 -7.30
N TYR A 164 17.80 -1.02 -8.19
CA TYR A 164 18.74 -2.13 -8.28
C TYR A 164 20.15 -1.64 -8.07
N GLY A 165 20.96 -2.47 -7.41
CA GLY A 165 22.36 -2.14 -7.14
C GLY A 165 23.24 -2.22 -8.39
N PRO A 166 24.49 -1.75 -8.31
CA PRO A 166 25.42 -1.68 -9.44
C PRO A 166 25.64 -3.02 -10.16
N LYS A 167 25.59 -4.15 -9.43
CA LYS A 167 25.78 -5.49 -10.01
C LYS A 167 24.70 -5.85 -11.05
N VAL A 168 23.45 -5.55 -10.73
CA VAL A 168 22.31 -5.80 -11.63
C VAL A 168 22.36 -4.82 -12.80
N ALA A 169 22.72 -3.55 -12.53
CA ALA A 169 22.88 -2.55 -13.57
C ALA A 169 23.96 -2.95 -14.61
N GLU A 170 25.11 -3.46 -14.15
CA GLU A 170 26.17 -3.93 -15.07
C GLU A 170 25.73 -5.19 -15.83
N LYS A 171 25.07 -6.15 -15.16
CA LYS A 171 24.54 -7.37 -15.79
C LYS A 171 23.66 -7.05 -17.01
N TYR A 172 22.86 -5.99 -16.93
CA TYR A 172 21.92 -5.60 -17.98
C TYR A 172 22.36 -4.38 -18.80
N ARG A 173 23.63 -3.96 -18.72
CA ARG A 173 24.16 -2.82 -19.49
C ARG A 173 24.04 -3.02 -21.01
N THR A 174 24.15 -4.27 -21.47
CA THR A 174 24.08 -4.65 -22.89
C THR A 174 23.09 -5.78 -23.17
N GLY A 175 22.30 -6.19 -22.17
CA GLY A 175 21.40 -7.35 -22.23
C GLY A 175 19.92 -6.96 -22.16
N THR A 176 19.06 -7.93 -22.44
CA THR A 176 17.62 -7.82 -22.18
C THR A 176 17.28 -8.43 -20.83
N TYR A 177 16.19 -7.96 -20.22
CA TYR A 177 15.67 -8.47 -18.97
C TYR A 177 14.18 -8.75 -19.09
N THR A 178 13.70 -9.72 -18.33
CA THR A 178 12.28 -10.02 -18.24
C THR A 178 11.66 -9.13 -17.15
N GLU A 179 10.66 -8.36 -17.53
CA GLU A 179 9.91 -7.49 -16.62
C GLU A 179 8.64 -8.18 -16.13
N ILE A 180 8.29 -7.96 -14.86
CA ILE A 180 6.95 -8.25 -14.33
C ILE A 180 6.28 -6.92 -14.06
N GLY A 181 5.11 -6.69 -14.65
CA GLY A 181 4.35 -5.45 -14.46
C GLY A 181 3.67 -4.92 -15.70
N SER A 182 3.33 -3.64 -15.63
CA SER A 182 2.75 -2.87 -16.73
C SER A 182 3.60 -1.64 -17.04
N GLY A 183 3.20 -0.85 -18.04
CA GLY A 183 3.87 0.42 -18.37
C GLY A 183 3.92 1.45 -17.23
N LEU A 184 3.11 1.26 -16.17
CA LEU A 184 3.03 2.20 -15.04
C LEU A 184 3.97 1.86 -13.88
N THR A 185 4.22 0.57 -13.63
CA THR A 185 5.13 0.08 -12.60
C THR A 185 5.55 -1.33 -12.97
N LYS A 186 6.83 -1.63 -12.84
CA LYS A 186 7.44 -2.92 -13.20
C LYS A 186 8.72 -3.18 -12.42
N PHE A 187 9.08 -4.45 -12.29
CA PHE A 187 10.34 -4.88 -11.70
C PHE A 187 10.98 -5.98 -12.55
N ILE A 188 12.30 -6.17 -12.42
CA ILE A 188 13.05 -7.20 -13.14
C ILE A 188 12.83 -8.53 -12.44
N LYS A 189 12.34 -9.51 -13.19
CA LYS A 189 12.08 -10.86 -12.70
C LYS A 189 13.37 -11.49 -12.17
N ASP A 190 13.26 -12.19 -11.03
CA ASP A 190 14.33 -12.98 -10.39
C ASP A 190 15.59 -12.19 -9.98
N GLU A 191 15.55 -10.85 -9.96
CA GLU A 191 16.66 -10.00 -9.50
C GLU A 191 16.47 -9.51 -8.06
N PRO A 192 17.57 -9.40 -7.28
CA PRO A 192 17.54 -8.75 -5.99
C PRO A 192 17.32 -7.25 -6.16
N ILE A 193 16.32 -6.74 -5.46
CA ILE A 193 16.05 -5.29 -5.36
C ILE A 193 16.93 -4.76 -4.23
N ASP A 194 17.60 -3.64 -4.48
CA ASP A 194 18.44 -2.96 -3.50
C ASP A 194 17.58 -2.21 -2.48
N HIS A 195 16.67 -1.37 -2.98
CA HIS A 195 15.66 -0.71 -2.16
C HIS A 195 14.43 -0.32 -2.99
N ILE A 196 13.33 -0.02 -2.32
CA ILE A 196 12.07 0.40 -2.92
C ILE A 196 11.72 1.77 -2.39
N ILE A 197 11.46 2.69 -3.31
CA ILE A 197 11.02 4.04 -2.99
C ILE A 197 9.50 4.12 -3.17
N ILE A 198 8.80 4.58 -2.15
CA ILE A 198 7.34 4.70 -2.13
C ILE A 198 6.95 6.12 -1.77
N GLN A 199 6.10 6.71 -2.61
CA GLN A 199 5.50 8.01 -2.37
C GLN A 199 3.98 7.92 -2.55
N PRO A 200 3.17 8.28 -1.53
CA PRO A 200 1.73 8.38 -1.68
C PRO A 200 1.35 9.44 -2.73
N SER A 201 0.17 9.31 -3.32
CA SER A 201 -0.34 10.35 -4.20
C SER A 201 -0.42 11.71 -3.48
N PRO A 202 -0.10 12.82 -4.17
CA PRO A 202 -0.35 14.18 -3.70
C PRO A 202 -1.73 14.40 -3.06
N LEU A 203 -2.77 13.70 -3.51
CA LEU A 203 -4.09 13.76 -2.90
C LEU A 203 -4.19 13.09 -1.55
N PHE A 204 -3.53 11.96 -1.36
CA PHE A 204 -3.46 11.33 -0.05
C PHE A 204 -2.69 12.21 0.92
N ILE A 205 -1.59 12.82 0.46
CA ILE A 205 -0.82 13.80 1.24
C ILE A 205 -1.72 15.00 1.62
N LYS A 206 -2.48 15.57 0.67
CA LYS A 206 -3.44 16.65 0.95
C LYS A 206 -4.52 16.23 1.95
N ALA A 207 -5.08 15.03 1.81
CA ALA A 207 -6.12 14.51 2.68
C ALA A 207 -5.62 14.20 4.10
N ILE A 208 -4.41 13.65 4.22
CA ILE A 208 -3.68 13.49 5.48
C ILE A 208 -3.50 14.84 6.15
N ASN A 209 -3.19 15.89 5.40
CA ASN A 209 -3.11 17.27 5.89
C ASN A 209 -4.47 17.96 6.11
N GLY A 210 -5.57 17.22 6.09
CA GLY A 210 -6.92 17.72 6.41
C GLY A 210 -7.65 18.43 5.28
N LYS A 211 -7.10 18.46 4.06
CA LYS A 211 -7.74 19.07 2.89
C LYS A 211 -8.63 18.05 2.15
N GLY A 212 -9.50 18.53 1.24
CA GLY A 212 -10.40 17.67 0.46
C GLY A 212 -11.38 16.92 1.36
N LEU A 213 -11.52 15.59 1.20
CA LEU A 213 -12.35 14.79 2.11
C LEU A 213 -11.71 14.58 3.49
N GLY A 214 -10.46 15.00 3.69
CA GLY A 214 -9.73 14.86 4.95
C GLY A 214 -9.35 13.42 5.29
N ASN A 215 -9.06 13.20 6.56
CA ASN A 215 -8.58 11.93 7.11
C ASN A 215 -9.42 11.47 8.31
N VAL A 216 -9.09 10.29 8.80
CA VAL A 216 -9.52 9.75 10.09
C VAL A 216 -8.29 9.25 10.83
N LEU A 217 -8.36 9.17 12.16
CA LEU A 217 -7.29 8.58 12.94
C LEU A 217 -7.58 7.09 13.10
N VAL A 218 -6.62 6.24 12.76
CA VAL A 218 -6.74 4.79 12.98
C VAL A 218 -5.65 4.33 13.93
N VAL A 219 -5.96 3.30 14.72
CA VAL A 219 -5.02 2.69 15.65
C VAL A 219 -4.09 1.77 14.86
N ASN A 220 -2.85 2.21 14.63
CA ASN A 220 -1.81 1.61 13.76
C ASN A 220 -1.98 0.10 13.49
N ASP A 221 -1.25 -0.73 14.23
CA ASP A 221 -1.16 -2.15 13.91
C ASP A 221 -2.47 -2.89 14.22
N GLN A 222 -3.31 -2.35 15.10
CA GLN A 222 -4.62 -2.94 15.40
C GLN A 222 -5.57 -2.84 14.20
N PHE A 223 -5.54 -1.73 13.45
CA PHE A 223 -6.34 -1.56 12.25
C PHE A 223 -5.90 -2.54 11.15
N VAL A 224 -4.59 -2.71 10.95
CA VAL A 224 -4.04 -3.67 9.98
C VAL A 224 -4.38 -5.11 10.38
N LYS A 225 -4.14 -5.48 11.65
CA LYS A 225 -4.47 -6.81 12.19
C LYS A 225 -5.97 -7.10 12.08
N LEU A 226 -6.82 -6.13 12.39
CA LEU A 226 -8.27 -6.25 12.18
C LEU A 226 -8.54 -6.55 10.71
N ALA A 227 -8.06 -5.70 9.80
CA ALA A 227 -8.34 -5.79 8.37
C ALA A 227 -7.90 -7.12 7.73
N LEU A 228 -6.76 -7.69 8.15
CA LEU A 228 -6.27 -8.99 7.67
C LEU A 228 -7.22 -10.14 8.05
N SER A 229 -7.90 -10.03 9.19
CA SER A 229 -8.75 -11.09 9.74
C SER A 229 -10.15 -11.22 9.10
N LEU A 230 -10.47 -10.44 8.06
CA LEU A 230 -11.79 -9.79 8.01
C LEU A 230 -12.63 -9.96 6.72
N THR A 231 -12.87 -11.14 6.14
CA THR A 231 -13.51 -11.36 4.79
C THR A 231 -13.29 -10.27 3.69
N ASP A 232 -13.91 -10.36 2.52
CA ASP A 232 -13.86 -9.24 1.55
C ASP A 232 -14.97 -8.23 1.85
N ILE A 233 -16.17 -8.72 2.19
CA ILE A 233 -17.33 -7.87 2.45
C ILE A 233 -17.18 -7.08 3.75
N ALA A 234 -16.71 -7.71 4.83
CA ALA A 234 -16.48 -6.99 6.08
C ALA A 234 -15.37 -5.95 5.93
N PHE A 235 -14.29 -6.24 5.20
CA PHE A 235 -13.28 -5.22 4.86
C PHE A 235 -13.87 -4.04 4.07
N LYS A 236 -14.72 -4.29 3.05
CA LYS A 236 -15.39 -3.20 2.33
C LYS A 236 -16.23 -2.32 3.26
N ILE A 237 -16.99 -2.94 4.16
CA ILE A 237 -17.84 -2.23 5.13
C ILE A 237 -16.99 -1.49 6.17
N LEU A 238 -15.87 -2.07 6.62
CA LEU A 238 -14.86 -1.40 7.46
C LEU A 238 -14.36 -0.13 6.78
N SER A 239 -13.86 -0.23 5.55
CA SER A 239 -13.35 0.92 4.80
C SER A 239 -14.43 1.97 4.52
N TYR A 240 -15.65 1.53 4.17
CA TYR A 240 -16.77 2.44 3.98
C TYR A 240 -17.13 3.18 5.27
N SER A 241 -17.31 2.46 6.38
CA SER A 241 -17.69 3.03 7.68
C SER A 241 -16.61 3.99 8.19
N ALA A 242 -15.34 3.56 8.13
CA ALA A 242 -14.16 4.36 8.48
C ALA A 242 -14.09 5.69 7.72
N SER A 243 -14.47 5.71 6.44
CA SER A 243 -14.41 6.92 5.62
C SER A 243 -15.57 7.92 5.85
N ASN A 244 -16.49 7.61 6.76
CA ASN A 244 -17.75 8.35 6.96
C ASN A 244 -18.05 8.52 8.47
N LYS A 245 -19.20 9.10 8.82
CA LYS A 245 -19.54 9.44 10.23
C LYS A 245 -19.82 8.20 11.10
N PRO A 246 -19.65 8.27 12.45
CA PRO A 246 -19.88 7.16 13.38
C PRO A 246 -21.23 6.47 13.29
N LYS A 247 -22.27 7.27 13.13
CA LYS A 247 -23.64 6.82 12.95
C LYS A 247 -24.06 7.04 11.50
N GLN A 248 -24.52 5.99 10.84
CA GLN A 248 -24.91 6.04 9.43
C GLN A 248 -26.29 5.43 9.24
N LYS A 249 -27.14 6.17 8.52
CA LYS A 249 -28.40 5.69 8.00
C LYS A 249 -28.33 5.77 6.47
N ILE A 250 -28.42 4.64 5.78
CA ILE A 250 -28.22 4.57 4.33
C ILE A 250 -29.16 3.58 3.66
N ALA A 251 -29.70 3.97 2.51
CA ALA A 251 -30.52 3.09 1.67
C ALA A 251 -29.68 1.95 1.10
N GLU A 252 -30.26 0.76 0.98
CA GLU A 252 -29.61 -0.44 0.45
C GLU A 252 -28.94 -0.18 -0.91
N ASP A 253 -29.62 0.49 -1.83
CA ASP A 253 -29.07 0.80 -3.16
C ASP A 253 -27.83 1.68 -3.10
N ASN A 254 -27.82 2.66 -2.21
CA ASN A 254 -26.66 3.53 -2.03
C ASN A 254 -25.50 2.78 -1.39
N LEU A 255 -25.78 1.92 -0.40
CA LEU A 255 -24.73 1.11 0.23
C LEU A 255 -24.11 0.15 -0.78
N VAL A 256 -24.93 -0.56 -1.55
CA VAL A 256 -24.49 -1.47 -2.63
C VAL A 256 -23.59 -0.73 -3.62
N LYS A 257 -23.97 0.48 -4.04
CA LYS A 257 -23.17 1.31 -4.93
C LYS A 257 -21.83 1.70 -4.31
N HIS A 258 -21.81 2.10 -3.05
CA HIS A 258 -20.56 2.45 -2.34
C HIS A 258 -19.64 1.24 -2.13
N LEU A 259 -20.21 0.05 -1.95
CA LEU A 259 -19.46 -1.21 -1.82
C LEU A 259 -19.12 -1.84 -3.18
N GLY A 260 -19.55 -1.26 -4.31
CA GLY A 260 -19.27 -1.78 -5.65
C GLY A 260 -19.96 -3.11 -5.98
N LEU A 261 -21.12 -3.39 -5.39
CA LEU A 261 -21.82 -4.69 -5.50
C LEU A 261 -22.92 -4.70 -6.58
N GLU A 262 -23.01 -3.66 -7.41
CA GLU A 262 -24.08 -3.49 -8.41
C GLU A 262 -24.12 -4.63 -9.44
N LYS A 263 -22.95 -5.06 -9.93
CA LYS A 263 -22.83 -6.22 -10.83
C LYS A 263 -23.31 -7.50 -10.15
N GLN A 264 -22.99 -7.67 -8.86
CA GLN A 264 -23.35 -8.88 -8.10
C GLN A 264 -24.85 -8.93 -7.78
N ILE A 265 -25.52 -7.78 -7.57
CA ILE A 265 -26.99 -7.74 -7.46
C ILE A 265 -27.64 -8.31 -8.71
N LYS A 266 -27.16 -7.95 -9.90
CA LYS A 266 -27.71 -8.43 -11.17
C LYS A 266 -27.57 -9.94 -11.35
N ILE A 267 -26.50 -10.53 -10.81
CA ILE A 267 -26.17 -11.97 -10.96
C ILE A 267 -26.82 -12.81 -9.86
N GLN A 268 -26.75 -12.36 -8.61
CA GLN A 268 -27.10 -13.16 -7.43
C GLN A 268 -28.45 -12.81 -6.81
N GLY A 269 -29.02 -11.66 -7.18
CA GLY A 269 -30.25 -11.13 -6.61
C GLY A 269 -30.05 -10.36 -5.31
N ARG A 270 -30.92 -9.38 -5.09
CA ARG A 270 -30.87 -8.47 -3.92
C ARG A 270 -30.93 -9.19 -2.56
N PRO A 271 -31.78 -10.22 -2.32
CA PRO A 271 -31.82 -10.90 -1.02
C PRO A 271 -30.49 -11.56 -0.62
N ARG A 272 -29.75 -12.10 -1.60
CA ARG A 272 -28.45 -12.72 -1.37
C ARG A 272 -27.38 -11.68 -1.05
N ILE A 273 -27.36 -10.54 -1.75
CA ILE A 273 -26.43 -9.45 -1.45
C ILE A 273 -26.72 -8.84 -0.07
N ARG A 274 -27.98 -8.66 0.29
CA ARG A 274 -28.39 -8.25 1.64
C ARG A 274 -27.84 -9.18 2.72
N THR A 275 -28.05 -10.49 2.54
CA THR A 275 -27.52 -11.51 3.46
C THR A 275 -26.00 -11.42 3.61
N THR A 276 -25.29 -11.19 2.50
CA THR A 276 -23.83 -11.00 2.49
C THR A 276 -23.40 -9.74 3.24
N ILE A 277 -24.10 -8.61 3.06
CA ILE A 277 -23.84 -7.37 3.80
C ILE A 277 -24.10 -7.57 5.30
N LEU A 278 -25.22 -8.19 5.67
CA LEU A 278 -25.55 -8.47 7.07
C LEU A 278 -24.51 -9.38 7.74
N LYS A 279 -23.99 -10.38 7.03
CA LYS A 279 -22.87 -11.21 7.53
C LYS A 279 -21.61 -10.38 7.76
N GLY A 280 -21.29 -9.46 6.86
CA GLY A 280 -20.15 -8.55 7.06
C GLY A 280 -20.33 -7.58 8.24
N LEU A 281 -21.56 -7.09 8.45
CA LEU A 281 -21.90 -6.27 9.62
C LEU A 281 -21.80 -7.06 10.92
N GLN A 282 -22.28 -8.32 10.94
CA GLN A 282 -22.13 -9.23 12.08
C GLN A 282 -20.65 -9.49 12.40
N GLU A 283 -19.84 -9.82 11.39
CA GLU A 283 -18.40 -10.04 11.58
C GLU A 283 -17.71 -8.81 12.19
N LEU A 284 -18.05 -7.60 11.73
CA LEU A 284 -17.52 -6.37 12.30
C LEU A 284 -18.04 -6.09 13.71
N GLN A 285 -19.25 -6.54 14.06
CA GLN A 285 -19.76 -6.47 15.42
C GLN A 285 -19.02 -7.44 16.34
N ASP A 286 -18.79 -8.67 15.89
CA ASP A 286 -18.03 -9.69 16.64
C ASP A 286 -16.58 -9.25 16.88
N LYS A 287 -16.02 -8.46 15.95
CA LYS A 287 -14.69 -7.83 16.10
C LYS A 287 -14.73 -6.51 16.87
N GLU A 288 -15.88 -6.09 17.38
CA GLU A 288 -16.10 -4.87 18.16
C GLU A 288 -15.83 -3.57 17.37
N HIS A 289 -15.76 -3.62 16.04
CA HIS A 289 -15.75 -2.42 15.19
C HIS A 289 -17.15 -1.82 15.09
N ILE A 290 -18.20 -2.65 15.02
CA ILE A 290 -19.60 -2.17 15.03
C ILE A 290 -20.20 -2.39 16.42
N LYS A 291 -20.72 -1.31 17.03
CA LYS A 291 -21.46 -1.40 18.30
C LYS A 291 -22.84 -2.01 18.08
N SER A 292 -23.54 -1.53 17.04
CA SER A 292 -24.87 -2.01 16.69
C SER A 292 -25.16 -1.78 15.22
N TYR A 293 -25.92 -2.68 14.61
CA TYR A 293 -26.52 -2.48 13.29
C TYR A 293 -27.96 -3.00 13.24
N SER A 294 -28.74 -2.48 12.31
CA SER A 294 -30.07 -2.98 11.98
C SER A 294 -30.37 -2.75 10.50
N TYR A 295 -31.33 -3.52 9.99
CA TYR A 295 -31.90 -3.33 8.67
C TYR A 295 -33.42 -3.19 8.80
N ASP A 296 -33.96 -2.15 8.19
CA ASP A 296 -35.39 -1.89 8.08
C ASP A 296 -35.87 -2.42 6.73
N ASP A 297 -36.54 -3.57 6.74
CA ASP A 297 -37.08 -4.21 5.53
C ASP A 297 -38.16 -3.37 4.84
N ILE A 298 -38.90 -2.53 5.58
CA ILE A 298 -39.99 -1.72 5.01
C ILE A 298 -39.42 -0.60 4.15
N ASN A 299 -38.41 0.11 4.68
CA ASN A 299 -37.81 1.25 4.01
C ASN A 299 -36.53 0.89 3.23
N GLY A 300 -36.04 -0.34 3.34
CA GLY A 300 -34.80 -0.79 2.72
C GLY A 300 -33.56 -0.06 3.25
N MET A 301 -33.54 0.26 4.55
CA MET A 301 -32.52 1.13 5.16
C MET A 301 -31.61 0.36 6.12
N TYR A 302 -30.31 0.53 5.96
CA TYR A 302 -29.32 0.13 6.96
C TYR A 302 -29.11 1.26 7.96
N LEU A 303 -29.01 0.89 9.23
CA LEU A 303 -28.52 1.74 10.31
C LEU A 303 -27.37 1.01 10.97
N PHE A 304 -26.20 1.64 11.08
CA PHE A 304 -25.10 1.08 11.87
C PHE A 304 -24.31 2.18 12.58
N ILE A 305 -23.78 1.81 13.74
CA ILE A 305 -22.99 2.66 14.63
C ILE A 305 -21.68 1.93 14.89
N TYR A 306 -20.54 2.52 14.50
CA TYR A 306 -19.24 1.92 14.78
C TYR A 306 -18.62 2.44 16.08
N SER A 307 -17.66 1.68 16.60
CA SER A 307 -16.91 1.96 17.82
C SER A 307 -15.67 2.78 17.55
N ASP A 308 -15.19 3.45 18.59
CA ASP A 308 -13.95 4.20 18.63
C ASP A 308 -12.71 3.32 18.92
N LYS A 309 -12.88 1.99 18.91
CA LYS A 309 -11.84 1.02 19.26
C LYS A 309 -10.67 1.07 18.28
N TYR A 310 -10.96 1.05 16.97
CA TYR A 310 -9.94 1.01 15.92
C TYR A 310 -9.81 2.33 15.16
N ILE A 311 -10.85 3.16 15.20
CA ILE A 311 -10.97 4.37 14.38
C ILE A 311 -11.52 5.51 15.23
N LYS A 312 -10.78 6.60 15.30
CA LYS A 312 -11.17 7.81 16.04
C LYS A 312 -11.52 8.92 15.05
N HIS A 313 -12.75 9.39 15.16
CA HIS A 313 -13.22 10.55 14.41
C HIS A 313 -12.98 11.80 15.23
N HIS A 314 -12.55 12.87 14.57
CA HIS A 314 -12.41 14.18 15.22
C HIS A 314 -13.73 14.64 15.85
N ASP A 315 -14.87 14.21 15.30
CA ASP A 315 -16.24 14.50 15.76
C ASP A 315 -16.65 13.74 17.04
N MET A 316 -15.80 12.87 17.60
CA MET A 316 -16.06 12.12 18.84
C MET A 316 -15.33 12.70 20.06
N LYS A 317 -14.91 13.97 19.99
CA LYS A 317 -14.39 14.72 21.14
C LYS A 317 -15.51 15.42 21.90
#